data_AF-A0A804LZI2-F1
#
_entry.id   AF-A0A804LZI2-F1
#
_cell.length_a   1.000
_cell.length_b   1.000
_cell.length_c   1.000
_cell.angle_alpha   90.00
_cell.angle_beta   90.00
_cell.angle_gamma   90.00
#
_symmetry.space_group_name_H-M   'P 1'
#
loop_
_entity.id
_entity.type
_entity.pdbx_description
1 polymer ?
#
loop_
_entity_poly.entity_id
_entity_poly.type
_entity_poly.pdbx_seq_one_letter_code
_entity_poly.pdbx_strand_id
1 'polypeptide(L)'
;RIERCRATRDLSSCGRYVHHVLNSCGHASLCAECSQRCDICPICRSPISDNGNRVHLCLYYKCLEAGLISKQHDDKFQEKEDHVNPVSMDVQRLHSLFDVAVQNNLTSLICHYILLWRLLMHFHTTSFSVGFLTF
;
A
#
# COMPACT_ATOMS: atom_id res chain seq x y z
N ARG A 1 5.32 5.29 -2.33
CA ARG A 1 5.94 4.43 -3.34
C ARG A 1 4.90 3.50 -3.90
N ILE A 2 4.66 3.58 -5.21
CA ILE A 2 3.88 2.57 -5.91
C ILE A 2 4.73 1.30 -5.93
N GLU A 3 4.26 0.29 -5.20
CA GLU A 3 4.97 -0.98 -5.08
C GLU A 3 4.80 -1.82 -6.34
N ARG A 4 5.83 -2.59 -6.68
CA ARG A 4 5.83 -3.58 -7.75
C ARG A 4 5.83 -4.99 -7.17
N CYS A 5 5.23 -5.93 -7.88
CA CYS A 5 5.11 -7.31 -7.44
C CYS A 5 6.48 -7.93 -7.24
N ARG A 6 6.71 -8.53 -6.06
CA ARG A 6 8.00 -9.09 -5.62
C ARG A 6 8.00 -10.62 -5.58
N ALA A 7 7.25 -11.30 -6.45
CA ALA A 7 7.31 -12.75 -6.55
C ALA A 7 8.69 -13.18 -7.10
N THR A 8 9.48 -13.94 -6.34
CA THR A 8 10.90 -14.25 -6.67
C THR A 8 11.21 -15.73 -6.92
N ARG A 9 10.21 -16.59 -7.12
CA ARG A 9 10.43 -18.05 -7.11
C ARG A 9 9.64 -18.88 -8.14
N ASP A 10 9.18 -18.27 -9.25
CA ASP A 10 8.64 -18.91 -10.50
C ASP A 10 7.36 -18.22 -11.03
N LEU A 11 7.57 -16.94 -11.34
CA LEU A 11 6.79 -15.93 -12.09
C LEU A 11 7.87 -14.97 -12.63
N SER A 12 8.58 -15.33 -13.71
CA SER A 12 10.00 -14.98 -13.96
C SER A 12 10.48 -13.53 -13.73
N SER A 13 9.62 -12.51 -13.78
CA SER A 13 9.84 -11.23 -13.10
C SER A 13 8.53 -10.43 -13.15
N CYS A 14 7.48 -10.86 -12.44
CA CYS A 14 6.12 -10.30 -12.59
C CYS A 14 6.14 -8.77 -12.68
N GLY A 15 6.74 -8.09 -11.70
CA GLY A 15 7.05 -6.66 -11.79
C GLY A 15 5.86 -5.69 -11.92
N ARG A 16 4.63 -6.20 -12.11
CA ARG A 16 3.40 -5.44 -12.23
C ARG A 16 3.15 -4.60 -10.98
N TYR A 17 2.49 -3.47 -11.15
CA TYR A 17 2.08 -2.66 -10.01
C TYR A 17 1.15 -3.40 -9.08
N VAL A 18 1.34 -3.16 -7.79
CA VAL A 18 0.58 -3.79 -6.73
C VAL A 18 -0.56 -2.88 -6.32
N HIS A 19 -1.79 -3.34 -6.56
CA HIS A 19 -3.00 -2.61 -6.20
C HIS A 19 -3.61 -3.09 -4.87
N HIS A 20 -3.07 -4.16 -4.31
CA HIS A 20 -3.62 -4.86 -3.15
C HIS A 20 -2.58 -5.02 -2.04
N VAL A 21 -3.04 -5.05 -0.80
CA VAL A 21 -2.24 -5.47 0.36
C VAL A 21 -2.61 -6.88 0.79
N LEU A 22 -1.64 -7.61 1.33
CA LEU A 22 -1.88 -8.91 1.96
C LEU A 22 -2.67 -8.74 3.26
N ASN A 23 -3.72 -9.53 3.47
CA ASN A 23 -4.53 -9.47 4.68
C ASN A 23 -3.76 -9.90 5.93
N SER A 24 -2.78 -10.79 5.78
CA SER A 24 -2.00 -11.35 6.90
C SER A 24 -1.00 -10.39 7.52
N CYS A 25 -0.47 -9.44 6.75
CA CYS A 25 0.63 -8.56 7.21
C CYS A 25 0.51 -7.10 6.75
N GLY A 26 -0.45 -6.76 5.90
CA GLY A 26 -0.64 -5.40 5.38
C GLY A 26 0.35 -4.97 4.29
N HIS A 27 1.27 -5.84 3.86
CA HIS A 27 2.26 -5.49 2.83
C HIS A 27 1.66 -5.52 1.41
N ALA A 28 1.82 -4.41 0.67
CA ALA A 28 1.61 -4.32 -0.77
C ALA A 28 2.79 -4.97 -1.52
N SER A 29 2.85 -6.30 -1.53
CA SER A 29 4.04 -7.04 -1.97
C SER A 29 3.82 -7.94 -3.19
N LEU A 30 2.58 -8.31 -3.49
CA LEU A 30 2.20 -9.22 -4.56
C LEU A 30 0.99 -8.65 -5.32
N CYS A 31 0.95 -8.78 -6.65
CA CYS A 31 -0.28 -8.53 -7.40
C CYS A 31 -1.35 -9.59 -7.05
N ALA A 32 -2.61 -9.35 -7.45
CA ALA A 32 -3.72 -10.26 -7.17
C ALA A 32 -3.41 -11.69 -7.64
N GLU A 33 -2.85 -11.85 -8.84
CA GLU A 33 -2.54 -13.17 -9.41
C GLU A 33 -1.41 -13.88 -8.66
N CYS A 34 -0.35 -13.16 -8.28
CA CYS A 34 0.78 -13.75 -7.55
C CYS A 34 0.41 -14.08 -6.10
N SER A 35 -0.52 -13.33 -5.50
CA SER A 35 -1.00 -13.60 -4.13
C SER A 35 -1.70 -14.95 -3.99
N GLN A 36 -2.25 -15.49 -5.08
CA GLN A 36 -2.86 -16.82 -5.13
C GLN A 36 -1.83 -17.95 -5.24
N ARG A 37 -0.59 -17.65 -5.67
CA ARG A 37 0.46 -18.65 -5.93
C ARG A 37 1.58 -18.64 -4.90
N CYS A 38 1.60 -17.65 -4.02
CA CYS A 38 2.59 -17.52 -2.97
C CYS A 38 1.94 -17.81 -1.61
N ASP A 39 2.64 -18.59 -0.79
CA ASP A 39 2.18 -18.94 0.57
C ASP A 39 2.86 -18.09 1.66
N ILE A 40 3.83 -17.26 1.26
CA ILE A 40 4.66 -16.45 2.15
C ILE A 40 4.80 -15.04 1.56
N CYS A 41 4.67 -14.01 2.41
CA CYS A 41 4.96 -12.63 2.02
C CYS A 41 6.45 -12.47 1.67
N PRO A 42 6.81 -11.94 0.48
CA PRO A 42 8.21 -11.77 0.10
C PRO A 42 8.93 -10.65 0.88
N ILE A 43 8.20 -9.82 1.64
CA ILE A 43 8.78 -8.74 2.46
C ILE A 43 9.09 -9.25 3.88
N CYS A 44 8.07 -9.67 4.63
CA CYS A 44 8.22 -10.01 6.05
C CYS A 44 8.23 -11.51 6.35
N ARG A 45 8.07 -12.36 5.34
CA ARG A 45 8.00 -13.83 5.45
C ARG A 45 6.83 -14.36 6.29
N SER A 46 5.84 -13.54 6.64
CA SER A 46 4.59 -14.01 7.27
C SER A 46 3.80 -14.92 6.32
N PRO A 47 3.16 -15.99 6.82
CA PRO A 47 2.28 -16.84 6.02
C PRO A 47 1.13 -16.04 5.40
N ILE A 48 0.70 -16.45 4.20
CA ILE A 48 -0.48 -15.93 3.52
C ILE A 48 -1.61 -16.94 3.75
N SER A 49 -2.72 -16.52 4.37
CA SER A 49 -3.83 -17.42 4.69
C SER A 49 -4.54 -17.93 3.44
N ASP A 50 -4.91 -19.21 3.40
CA ASP A 50 -5.59 -19.83 2.26
C ASP A 50 -7.13 -19.71 2.30
N ASN A 51 -7.68 -18.77 3.06
CA ASN A 51 -9.12 -18.66 3.31
C ASN A 51 -9.90 -17.94 2.18
N GLY A 52 -9.38 -17.92 0.94
CA GLY A 52 -9.94 -17.18 -0.21
C GLY A 52 -9.80 -15.65 -0.13
N ASN A 53 -9.76 -15.09 1.08
CA ASN A 53 -9.57 -13.67 1.34
C ASN A 53 -8.09 -13.36 1.61
N ARG A 54 -7.23 -13.54 0.59
CA ARG A 54 -5.77 -13.35 0.72
C ARG A 54 -5.35 -11.88 0.73
N VAL A 55 -6.09 -11.04 0.00
CA VAL A 55 -5.73 -9.65 -0.28
C VAL A 55 -6.94 -8.72 -0.23
N HIS A 56 -6.70 -7.42 -0.06
CA HIS A 56 -7.68 -6.36 -0.27
C HIS A 56 -7.05 -5.14 -0.97
N LEU A 57 -7.86 -4.31 -1.64
CA LEU A 57 -7.36 -3.12 -2.35
C LEU A 57 -6.68 -2.12 -1.41
N CYS A 58 -5.56 -1.53 -1.85
CA CYS A 58 -4.95 -0.39 -1.16
C CYS A 58 -5.92 0.80 -1.16
N LEU A 59 -5.79 1.70 -0.17
CA LEU A 59 -6.72 2.84 0.02
C LEU A 59 -6.97 3.66 -1.26
N TYR A 60 -5.91 3.99 -2.00
CA TYR A 60 -6.02 4.73 -3.26
C TYR A 60 -6.96 4.05 -4.27
N TYR A 61 -6.81 2.73 -4.47
CA TYR A 61 -7.65 1.98 -5.39
C TYR A 61 -9.06 1.75 -4.85
N LYS A 62 -9.25 1.69 -3.51
CA LYS A 62 -10.59 1.73 -2.90
C LYS A 62 -11.31 3.05 -3.20
N CYS A 63 -10.62 4.18 -3.10
CA CYS A 63 -11.20 5.49 -3.43
C CYS A 63 -11.51 5.62 -4.94
N LEU A 64 -10.67 5.06 -5.81
CA LEU A 64 -10.96 4.96 -7.25
C LEU A 64 -12.22 4.11 -7.52
N GLU A 65 -12.30 2.91 -6.94
CA GLU A 65 -13.45 2.00 -7.12
C GLU A 65 -14.75 2.61 -6.58
N ALA A 66 -14.69 3.36 -5.48
CA ALA A 66 -15.81 4.09 -4.91
C ALA A 66 -16.20 5.36 -5.70
N GLY A 67 -15.49 5.71 -6.78
CA GLY A 67 -15.74 6.92 -7.57
C GLY A 67 -15.37 8.23 -6.86
N LEU A 68 -14.62 8.16 -5.75
CA LEU A 68 -14.13 9.34 -5.02
C LEU A 68 -12.94 10.00 -5.72
N ILE A 69 -12.17 9.22 -6.49
CA ILE A 69 -11.10 9.71 -7.35
C ILE A 69 -11.50 9.43 -8.80
N SER A 70 -11.43 10.43 -9.67
CA SER A 70 -11.81 10.28 -11.08
C SER A 70 -10.86 9.31 -11.81
N LYS A 71 -11.43 8.35 -12.55
CA LYS A 71 -10.67 7.40 -13.36
C LYS A 71 -9.83 8.07 -14.45
N GLN A 72 -10.26 9.22 -14.97
CA GLN A 72 -9.49 10.00 -15.93
C GLN A 72 -8.16 10.50 -15.36
N HIS A 73 -8.04 10.63 -14.04
CA HIS A 73 -6.75 10.89 -13.42
C HIS A 73 -5.87 9.64 -13.51
N ASP A 74 -6.39 8.46 -13.19
CA ASP A 74 -5.60 7.21 -13.19
C ASP A 74 -5.12 6.80 -14.59
N ASP A 75 -5.97 6.92 -15.62
CA ASP A 75 -5.62 6.54 -17.00
C ASP A 75 -4.50 7.44 -17.56
N LYS A 76 -4.51 8.74 -17.24
CA LYS A 76 -3.43 9.68 -17.62
C LYS A 76 -2.07 9.34 -17.00
N PHE A 77 -2.06 8.57 -15.90
CA PHE A 77 -0.82 8.15 -15.23
C PHE A 77 -0.25 6.85 -15.81
N GLN A 78 -1.11 5.95 -16.30
CA GLN A 78 -0.70 4.71 -16.95
C GLN A 78 -0.15 4.97 -18.37
N GLU A 79 -0.64 5.99 -19.09
CA GLU A 79 -0.16 6.30 -20.45
C GLU A 79 1.19 7.05 -20.50
N LYS A 80 1.64 7.69 -19.41
CA LYS A 80 2.93 8.42 -19.36
C LYS A 80 4.06 7.65 -18.67
N GLU A 81 3.84 6.36 -18.46
CA GLU A 81 4.57 5.53 -17.50
C GLU A 81 6.04 5.24 -17.89
N ASP A 82 6.41 5.46 -19.15
CA ASP A 82 7.80 5.33 -19.63
C ASP A 82 8.68 6.58 -19.34
N HIS A 83 8.08 7.71 -18.93
CA HIS A 83 8.81 8.99 -18.81
C HIS A 83 8.54 9.78 -17.52
N VAL A 84 7.64 9.32 -16.65
CA VAL A 84 7.28 10.02 -15.41
C VAL A 84 8.07 9.47 -14.23
N ASN A 85 8.70 10.38 -13.48
CA ASN A 85 9.42 10.04 -12.26
C ASN A 85 8.45 9.34 -11.27
N PRO A 86 8.71 8.11 -10.81
CA PRO A 86 7.81 7.40 -9.90
C PRO A 86 7.50 8.19 -8.61
N VAL A 87 8.41 9.08 -8.18
CA VAL A 87 8.19 9.98 -7.05
C VAL A 87 7.04 10.96 -7.32
N SER A 88 6.88 11.47 -8.54
CA SER A 88 5.78 12.41 -8.82
C SER A 88 4.42 11.72 -8.81
N MET A 89 4.35 10.44 -9.19
CA MET A 89 3.09 9.69 -9.15
C MET A 89 2.62 9.46 -7.71
N ASP A 90 3.54 9.10 -6.80
CA ASP A 90 3.22 8.93 -5.38
C ASP A 90 2.64 10.18 -4.75
N VAL A 91 3.29 11.32 -5.02
CA VAL A 91 2.87 12.63 -4.50
C VAL A 91 1.49 12.99 -5.03
N GLN A 92 1.23 12.75 -6.32
CA GLN A 92 -0.08 13.00 -6.93
C GLN A 92 -1.17 12.12 -6.34
N ARG A 93 -0.92 10.82 -6.14
CA ARG A 93 -1.87 9.91 -5.46
C ARG A 93 -2.19 10.36 -4.04
N LEU A 94 -1.17 10.85 -3.32
CA LEU A 94 -1.34 11.40 -1.99
C LEU A 94 -2.20 12.67 -2.01
N HIS A 95 -1.98 13.58 -2.97
CA HIS A 95 -2.83 14.75 -3.15
C HIS A 95 -4.29 14.38 -3.44
N SER A 96 -4.54 13.43 -4.35
CA SER A 96 -5.91 12.94 -4.61
C SER A 96 -6.59 12.41 -3.35
N LEU A 97 -5.86 11.68 -2.50
CA LEU A 97 -6.39 11.20 -1.22
C LEU A 97 -6.71 12.34 -0.25
N PHE A 98 -5.88 13.38 -0.20
CA PHE A 98 -6.17 14.58 0.59
C PHE A 98 -7.38 15.34 0.07
N ASP A 99 -7.53 15.48 -1.26
CA ASP A 99 -8.71 16.13 -1.86
C ASP A 99 -9.99 15.38 -1.49
N VAL A 100 -9.98 14.05 -1.59
CA VAL A 100 -11.09 13.20 -1.12
C VAL A 100 -11.38 13.46 0.35
N ALA A 101 -10.36 13.56 1.20
CA ALA A 101 -10.54 13.81 2.62
C ALA A 101 -11.17 15.18 2.93
N VAL A 102 -10.70 16.22 2.24
CA VAL A 102 -11.24 17.58 2.36
C VAL A 102 -12.69 17.62 1.90
N GLN A 103 -12.99 17.03 0.74
CA GLN A 103 -14.34 16.98 0.16
C GLN A 103 -15.34 16.21 1.04
N ASN A 104 -14.87 15.26 1.84
CA ASN A 104 -15.71 14.43 2.72
C ASN A 104 -15.64 14.85 4.20
N ASN A 105 -15.07 16.03 4.52
CA ASN A 105 -14.89 16.51 5.90
C ASN A 105 -14.11 15.54 6.81
N LEU A 106 -13.24 14.71 6.23
CA LEU A 106 -12.39 13.73 6.92
C LEU A 106 -10.99 14.25 7.22
N THR A 107 -10.70 15.53 6.98
CA THR A 107 -9.37 16.12 7.19
C THR A 107 -8.87 15.90 8.62
N SER A 108 -9.74 16.13 9.62
CA SER A 108 -9.38 15.89 11.02
C SER A 108 -9.03 14.43 11.26
N LEU A 109 -9.80 13.49 10.73
CA LEU A 109 -9.57 12.06 10.86
C LEU A 109 -8.23 11.65 10.25
N ILE A 110 -7.89 12.14 9.05
CA ILE A 110 -6.60 11.86 8.42
C ILE A 110 -5.45 12.45 9.23
N CYS A 111 -5.57 13.69 9.71
CA CYS A 111 -4.55 14.29 10.57
C CYS A 111 -4.34 13.47 11.84
N HIS A 112 -5.43 13.05 12.51
CA HIS A 112 -5.33 12.19 13.68
C HIS A 112 -4.69 10.85 13.34
N TYR A 113 -5.03 10.22 12.21
CA TYR A 113 -4.42 8.95 11.81
C TYR A 113 -2.91 9.09 11.55
N ILE A 114 -2.48 10.16 10.86
CA ILE A 114 -1.05 10.43 10.63
C ILE A 114 -0.32 10.70 11.95
N LEU A 115 -0.91 11.50 12.83
CA LEU A 115 -0.32 11.81 14.14
C LEU A 115 -0.24 10.56 15.04
N LEU A 116 -1.31 9.77 15.10
CA LEU A 116 -1.35 8.52 15.84
C LEU A 116 -0.36 7.51 15.28
N TRP A 117 -0.24 7.40 13.96
CA TRP A 117 0.74 6.50 13.35
C TRP A 117 2.17 6.93 13.65
N ARG A 118 2.45 8.24 13.63
CA ARG A 118 3.75 8.79 14.05
C ARG A 118 4.04 8.51 15.53
N LEU A 119 3.04 8.67 16.40
CA LEU A 119 3.18 8.34 17.82
C LEU A 119 3.40 6.84 18.02
N LEU A 120 2.60 5.97 17.39
CA LEU A 120 2.74 4.52 17.50
C LEU A 120 4.08 4.02 16.96
N MET A 121 4.56 4.56 15.84
CA MET A 121 5.89 4.24 15.32
C MET A 121 6.99 4.73 16.25
N HIS A 122 6.85 5.93 16.84
CA HIS A 122 7.79 6.43 17.84
C HIS A 122 7.77 5.55 19.11
N PHE A 123 6.60 5.14 19.57
CA PHE A 123 6.45 4.23 20.72
C PHE A 123 7.03 2.85 20.42
N HIS A 124 6.85 2.32 19.21
CA HIS A 124 7.42 1.03 18.82
C HIS A 124 8.94 1.09 18.68
N THR A 125 9.51 2.18 18.13
CA THR A 125 10.96 2.36 18.07
C THR A 125 11.56 2.61 19.45
N THR A 126 10.91 3.38 20.33
CA THR A 126 11.38 3.53 21.72
C THR A 126 11.22 2.24 22.52
N SER A 127 10.15 1.48 22.33
CA SER A 127 9.95 0.20 23.03
C SER A 127 10.93 -0.87 22.56
N PHE A 128 11.27 -0.90 21.27
CA PHE A 128 12.37 -1.74 20.76
C PHE A 128 13.73 -1.29 21.29
N SER A 129 13.97 0.02 21.41
CA SER A 129 15.21 0.54 21.99
C SER A 129 15.32 0.24 23.49
N VAL A 130 14.22 0.29 24.25
CA VAL A 130 14.21 -0.06 25.68
C VAL A 130 14.30 -1.57 25.88
N GLY A 131 13.64 -2.36 25.03
CA GLY A 131 13.74 -3.83 25.04
C GLY A 131 15.16 -4.34 24.75
N PHE A 132 15.93 -3.63 23.91
CA PHE A 132 17.33 -3.96 23.63
C PHE A 132 18.32 -3.46 24.71
N LEU A 133 17.87 -2.62 25.64
CA LEU A 133 18.63 -2.20 26.82
C LEU A 133 18.28 -3.04 28.06
N THR A 134 17.32 -3.96 27.97
CA THR A 134 16.87 -4.84 29.06
C THR A 134 17.12 -6.34 28.82
N PHE A 135 17.98 -6.69 27.86
CA PHE A 135 18.56 -8.04 27.68
C PHE A 135 20.06 -7.92 27.45
#